data_AF-A0A349K9I0-F1
#
_entry.id   AF-A0A349K9I0-F1
#
_cell.length_a   1.000
_cell.length_b   1.000
_cell.length_c   1.000
_cell.angle_alpha   90.00
_cell.angle_beta   90.00
_cell.angle_gamma   90.00
#
_symmetry.space_group_name_H-M   'P 1'
#
loop_
_entity.id
_entity.type
_entity.pdbx_description
1 polymer ?
#
loop_
_entity_poly.entity_id
_entity_poly.type
_entity_poly.pdbx_seq_one_letter_code
_entity_poly.pdbx_strand_id
1 'polypeptide(L)'
;MEAIIEKTYPGNEAFRSHIIEGHTTMSEVGEIASQAKVKTLVLNHFVPTGSPLLDKEEIWQNGVRKTFNGQIIVGTDLLRIPL
;
A
#
# COMPACT_ATOMS: atom_id res chain seq x y z
N MET A 1 -6.78 -2.31 5.29
CA MET A 1 -8.02 -2.07 4.51
C MET A 1 -9.21 -1.83 5.44
N GLU A 2 -9.48 -2.66 6.44
CA GLU A 2 -10.63 -2.42 7.35
C GLU A 2 -10.63 -1.03 8.03
N ALA A 3 -9.47 -0.53 8.45
CA ALA A 3 -9.38 0.80 9.08
C ALA A 3 -9.86 1.96 8.19
N ILE A 4 -9.68 1.90 6.86
CA ILE A 4 -10.22 2.95 5.97
C ILE A 4 -11.72 2.79 5.77
N ILE A 5 -12.20 1.55 5.65
CA ILE A 5 -13.63 1.23 5.46
C ILE A 5 -14.43 1.76 6.65
N GLU A 6 -14.02 1.38 7.86
CA GLU A 6 -14.71 1.76 9.10
C GLU A 6 -14.70 3.28 9.32
N LYS A 7 -13.61 3.95 8.98
CA LYS A 7 -13.49 5.39 9.21
C LYS A 7 -14.21 6.24 8.18
N THR A 8 -14.29 5.78 6.92
CA THR A 8 -14.83 6.59 5.82
C THR A 8 -16.34 6.41 5.67
N TYR A 9 -16.82 5.16 5.64
CA TYR A 9 -18.23 4.86 5.47
C TYR A 9 -18.58 3.52 6.13
N PRO A 10 -18.69 3.48 7.47
CA PRO A 10 -18.92 2.24 8.20
C PRO A 10 -20.25 1.59 7.81
N GLY A 11 -20.24 0.26 7.66
CA GLY A 11 -21.41 -0.54 7.26
C GLY A 11 -21.84 -0.41 5.79
N ASN A 12 -21.11 0.34 4.96
CA ASN A 12 -21.39 0.43 3.54
C ASN A 12 -20.68 -0.69 2.75
N GLU A 13 -21.43 -1.74 2.43
CA GLU A 13 -20.91 -2.90 1.68
C GLU A 13 -20.42 -2.54 0.27
N ALA A 14 -21.10 -1.62 -0.43
CA ALA A 14 -20.67 -1.21 -1.77
C ALA A 14 -19.31 -0.49 -1.74
N PHE A 15 -19.10 0.37 -0.73
CA PHE A 15 -17.80 1.01 -0.49
C PHE A 15 -16.73 -0.01 -0.10
N ARG A 16 -17.07 -0.95 0.79
CA ARG A 16 -16.17 -2.04 1.20
C ARG A 16 -15.71 -2.86 -0.01
N SER A 17 -16.64 -3.32 -0.85
CA SER A 17 -16.33 -4.05 -2.09
C SER A 17 -15.44 -3.22 -3.01
N HIS A 18 -15.77 -1.94 -3.24
CA HIS A 18 -14.93 -1.08 -4.07
C HIS A 18 -13.48 -0.98 -3.56
N ILE A 19 -13.28 -0.81 -2.25
CA ILE A 19 -11.93 -0.75 -1.66
C ILE A 19 -11.18 -2.07 -1.83
N ILE A 20 -11.84 -3.21 -1.57
CA ILE A 20 -11.20 -4.53 -1.61
C ILE A 20 -10.91 -5.00 -3.03
N GLU A 21 -11.87 -4.81 -3.94
CA GLU A 21 -11.78 -5.31 -5.33
C GLU A 21 -11.02 -4.35 -6.25
N GLY A 22 -11.04 -3.04 -5.94
CA GLY A 22 -10.42 -2.01 -6.76
C GLY A 22 -8.95 -1.75 -6.46
N HIS A 23 -8.39 -2.32 -5.39
CA HIS A 23 -7.03 -2.01 -4.92
C HIS A 23 -6.22 -3.27 -4.63
N THR A 24 -4.90 -3.13 -4.76
CA THR A 24 -3.95 -4.21 -4.45
C THR A 24 -3.49 -4.08 -2.99
N THR A 25 -3.51 -5.19 -2.24
CA THR A 25 -2.95 -5.22 -0.89
C THR A 25 -1.43 -5.04 -0.92
N MET A 26 -0.86 -4.58 0.20
CA MET A 26 0.60 -4.50 0.36
C MET A 26 1.30 -5.85 0.12
N SER A 27 0.69 -6.95 0.54
CA SER A 27 1.25 -8.30 0.38
C SER A 27 1.25 -8.73 -1.08
N GLU A 28 0.17 -8.49 -1.81
CA GLU A 28 0.08 -8.79 -3.25
C GLU A 28 1.05 -7.93 -4.06
N VAL A 29 1.19 -6.63 -3.73
CA VAL A 29 2.20 -5.77 -4.35
C VAL A 29 3.60 -6.35 -4.19
N GLY A 30 3.96 -6.80 -2.99
CA GLY A 30 5.25 -7.41 -2.73
C GLY A 30 5.45 -8.74 -3.47
N GLU A 31 4.40 -9.57 -3.57
CA GLU A 31 4.44 -10.83 -4.29
C GLU A 31 4.69 -10.61 -5.78
N ILE A 32 3.97 -9.66 -6.40
CA ILE A 32 4.17 -9.29 -7.81
C ILE A 32 5.59 -8.77 -8.04
N ALA A 33 6.11 -7.91 -7.17
CA ALA A 33 7.47 -7.38 -7.28
C ALA A 33 8.54 -8.49 -7.17
N SER A 34 8.36 -9.44 -6.26
CA SER A 34 9.22 -10.62 -6.12
C SER A 34 9.20 -11.49 -7.37
N GLN A 35 8.00 -11.79 -7.91
CA GLN A 35 7.84 -12.59 -9.12
C GLN A 35 8.47 -11.91 -10.34
N ALA A 36 8.34 -10.57 -10.43
CA ALA A 36 8.96 -9.75 -11.46
C ALA A 36 10.49 -9.59 -11.29
N LYS A 37 11.06 -10.05 -10.17
CA LYS A 37 12.50 -9.97 -9.85
C LYS A 37 13.07 -8.55 -9.93
N VAL A 38 12.26 -7.55 -9.57
CA VAL A 38 12.74 -6.16 -9.52
C VAL A 38 13.70 -5.98 -8.34
N LYS A 39 14.71 -5.10 -8.51
CA LYS A 39 15.64 -4.76 -7.43
C LYS A 39 15.05 -3.72 -6.48
N THR A 40 14.27 -2.78 -7.04
CA THR A 40 13.68 -1.65 -6.34
C THR A 40 12.21 -1.55 -6.70
N LEU A 41 11.35 -1.44 -5.67
CA LEU A 41 9.92 -1.22 -5.76
C LEU A 41 9.60 0.16 -5.18
N VAL A 42 8.90 0.98 -5.97
CA VAL A 42 8.43 2.31 -5.54
C VAL A 42 6.93 2.25 -5.35
N LEU A 43 6.46 2.43 -4.12
CA LEU A 43 5.04 2.44 -3.79
C LEU A 43 4.43 3.81 -4.10
N ASN A 44 3.24 3.82 -4.68
CA ASN A 44 2.44 5.00 -4.95
C ASN A 44 0.94 4.64 -4.89
N HIS A 45 0.06 5.63 -5.06
CA HIS A 45 -1.40 5.47 -5.11
C HIS A 45 -1.95 4.81 -3.83
N PHE A 46 -1.64 5.43 -2.69
CA PHE A 46 -2.07 4.95 -1.39
C PHE A 46 -3.55 5.23 -1.16
N VAL A 47 -4.19 4.34 -0.39
CA VAL A 47 -5.49 4.58 0.23
C VAL A 47 -5.25 4.85 1.72
N PRO A 48 -4.88 6.08 2.12
CA PRO A 48 -4.56 6.41 3.50
C PRO A 48 -5.83 6.42 4.36
N THR A 49 -5.70 5.98 5.60
CA THR A 49 -6.75 5.99 6.62
C THR A 49 -6.98 7.39 7.22
N GLY A 50 -6.21 8.39 6.86
CA GLY A 50 -6.15 9.70 7.53
C GLY A 50 -5.71 9.60 9.00
N SER A 51 -5.00 8.53 9.37
CA SER A 51 -4.52 8.29 10.73
C SER A 51 -3.01 8.52 10.78
N PRO A 52 -2.52 9.43 11.65
CA PRO A 52 -1.08 9.66 11.80
C PRO A 52 -0.34 8.45 12.38
N LEU A 53 -1.06 7.45 12.89
CA LEU A 53 -0.49 6.20 13.40
C LEU A 53 -0.40 5.11 12.31
N LEU A 54 -1.37 5.05 11.40
CA LEU A 54 -1.47 3.97 10.42
C LEU A 54 -0.88 4.35 9.06
N ASP A 55 -0.85 5.62 8.70
CA ASP A 55 -0.40 6.08 7.38
C ASP A 55 1.10 6.43 7.36
N LYS A 56 1.88 5.82 8.26
CA LYS A 56 3.33 6.02 8.31
C LYS A 56 4.05 5.17 7.28
N GLU A 57 5.18 5.67 6.80
CA GLU A 57 6.05 4.98 5.84
C GLU A 57 6.39 3.55 6.28
N GLU A 58 6.71 3.35 7.56
CA GLU A 58 7.11 2.04 8.08
C GLU A 58 5.97 1.02 8.01
N ILE A 59 4.71 1.47 8.11
CA ILE A 59 3.54 0.57 8.00
C ILE A 59 3.43 0.00 6.59
N TRP A 60 3.58 0.87 5.58
CA TRP A 60 3.56 0.45 4.17
C TRP A 60 4.74 -0.47 3.85
N GLN A 61 5.95 -0.09 4.28
CA GLN A 61 7.14 -0.92 4.08
C GLN A 61 6.99 -2.29 4.74
N ASN A 62 6.56 -2.34 6.01
CA ASN A 62 6.41 -3.60 6.75
C ASN A 62 5.33 -4.50 6.15
N GLY A 63 4.26 -3.94 5.60
CA GLY A 63 3.23 -4.70 4.90
C GLY A 63 3.77 -5.39 3.64
N VAL A 64 4.54 -4.67 2.84
CA VAL A 64 5.14 -5.17 1.58
C VAL A 64 6.29 -6.14 1.84
N ARG A 65 7.08 -5.90 2.91
CA ARG A 65 8.20 -6.76 3.32
C ARG A 65 7.80 -8.20 3.65
N LYS A 66 6.51 -8.47 3.85
CA LYS A 66 6.02 -9.85 4.05
C LYS A 66 6.27 -10.75 2.84
N THR A 67 6.33 -10.18 1.63
CA THR A 67 6.43 -10.91 0.37
C THR A 67 7.50 -10.38 -0.57
N PHE A 68 8.17 -9.27 -0.23
CA PHE A 68 9.25 -8.68 -1.03
C PHE A 68 10.48 -8.32 -0.19
N ASN A 69 11.66 -8.76 -0.64
CA ASN A 69 12.94 -8.56 0.07
C ASN A 69 13.86 -7.53 -0.60
N GLY A 70 13.45 -6.93 -1.73
CA GLY A 70 14.23 -5.89 -2.40
C GLY A 70 14.13 -4.52 -1.73
N GLN A 71 14.69 -3.50 -2.37
CA GLN A 71 14.59 -2.13 -1.87
C GLN A 71 13.16 -1.62 -2.06
N ILE A 72 12.56 -1.09 -1.00
CA ILE A 72 11.23 -0.48 -1.03
C ILE A 72 11.39 1.02 -0.80
N ILE A 73 10.80 1.83 -1.68
CA ILE A 73 10.70 3.28 -1.54
C ILE A 73 9.22 3.61 -1.40
N VAL A 74 8.83 4.28 -0.32
CA VAL A 74 7.47 4.83 -0.18
C VAL A 74 7.46 6.19 -0.84
N GLY A 75 6.74 6.29 -1.96
CA GLY A 75 6.65 7.53 -2.72
C GLY A 75 6.00 8.64 -1.91
N THR A 76 6.54 9.85 -2.04
CA THR A 76 5.93 11.08 -1.55
C THR A 76 5.78 12.05 -2.70
N ASP A 77 4.88 13.02 -2.55
CA ASP A 77 4.66 14.04 -3.57
C ASP A 77 5.99 14.72 -3.95
N LEU A 78 6.23 14.82 -5.26
CA LEU A 78 7.43 15.40 -5.86
C LEU A 78 8.75 14.66 -5.60
N LEU A 79 8.72 13.43 -5.04
CA LEU A 79 9.90 12.60 -4.92
C LEU A 79 10.53 12.34 -6.30
N ARG A 80 11.85 12.52 -6.41
CA ARG A 80 12.63 12.23 -7.61
C ARG A 80 13.55 11.05 -7.35
N ILE A 81 13.52 10.07 -8.25
CA ILE A 81 14.36 8.87 -8.18
C ILE A 81 15.26 8.87 -9.42
N PRO A 82 16.59 9.03 -9.26
CA PRO A 82 17.51 8.89 -10.38
C PRO A 82 17.60 7.41 -10.82
N LEU A 83 17.71 7.18 -12.12
CA LEU A 83 17.83 5.86 -12.74
C LEU A 83 19.27 5.56 -13.15
#